data_AF-A0A0C2RKB1-F1
#
_entry.id   AF-A0A0C2RKB1-F1
#
_cell.length_a   1.000
_cell.length_b   1.000
_cell.length_c   1.000
_cell.angle_alpha   90.00
_cell.angle_beta   90.00
_cell.angle_gamma   90.00
#
_symmetry.space_group_name_H-M   'P 1'
#
loop_
_entity.id
_entity.type
_entity.pdbx_description
1 polymer ?
#
loop_
_entity_poly.entity_id
_entity_poly.type
_entity_poly.pdbx_seq_one_letter_code
_entity_poly.pdbx_strand_id
1 'polypeptide(L)'
;MNSIFLGLYALMVYFLYEQNRSLKKWTLYIVKFFGQYALGFGLAAMFFIPAVQTFLQVDRFYYEIERPLFFTADYDSRLPFDVFTLEGYGLRMTLPLISILLIMLGFFIPNRGTRIRTLFHLMFLVMAALPFFYSFYNGMSSQQSRWMYMLLLSHVIMVPFVLDEVKKLSPRFFLPIVAVCLAGVYLLYKQKEELIGIFVTDFDVMFLLLFAAGAAGILLVWKKWRISGMLLLILTVWYTSYQFQSVIIENCFQMVSPT
;
A
#
# COMPACT_ATOMS: atom_id res chain seq x y z
N MET A 1 -1.27 -14.41 -9.67
CA MET A 1 -0.74 -13.67 -8.50
C MET A 1 0.77 -13.55 -8.68
N ASN A 2 1.33 -12.34 -8.65
CA ASN A 2 2.63 -12.07 -9.27
C ASN A 2 3.79 -12.78 -8.53
N SER A 3 4.56 -13.60 -9.25
CA SER A 3 5.74 -14.33 -8.76
C SER A 3 6.76 -13.42 -8.06
N ILE A 4 6.82 -12.16 -8.48
CA ILE A 4 7.65 -11.13 -7.86
C ILE A 4 7.27 -10.93 -6.39
N PHE A 5 5.98 -10.84 -6.07
CA PHE A 5 5.52 -10.68 -4.69
C PHE A 5 5.92 -11.88 -3.83
N LEU A 6 5.76 -13.11 -4.35
CA LEU A 6 6.14 -14.33 -3.63
C LEU A 6 7.65 -14.37 -3.36
N GLY A 7 8.47 -13.98 -4.33
CA GLY A 7 9.93 -13.89 -4.14
C GLY A 7 10.32 -12.84 -3.10
N LEU A 8 9.72 -11.65 -3.18
CA LEU A 8 9.96 -10.57 -2.20
C LEU A 8 9.45 -10.97 -0.79
N TYR A 9 8.31 -11.65 -0.70
CA TYR A 9 7.77 -12.16 0.55
C TYR A 9 8.68 -13.24 1.15
N ALA A 10 9.21 -14.16 0.33
CA ALA A 10 10.18 -15.15 0.77
C ALA A 10 11.47 -14.49 1.29
N LEU A 11 11.94 -13.43 0.61
CA LEU A 11 13.06 -12.61 1.07
C LEU A 11 12.79 -11.99 2.45
N MET A 12 11.60 -11.40 2.65
CA MET A 12 11.19 -10.88 3.96
C MET A 12 11.18 -11.97 5.03
N VAL A 13 10.57 -13.13 4.75
CA VAL A 13 10.50 -14.29 5.66
C VAL A 13 11.90 -14.77 6.03
N TYR A 14 12.82 -14.86 5.07
CA TYR A 14 14.21 -15.20 5.35
C TYR A 14 14.84 -14.24 6.37
N PHE A 15 14.69 -12.92 6.18
CA PHE A 15 15.26 -11.93 7.10
C PHE A 15 14.59 -11.92 8.49
N LEU A 16 13.33 -12.37 8.58
CA LEU A 16 12.61 -12.51 9.84
C LEU A 16 13.14 -13.67 10.69
N TYR A 17 13.38 -14.83 10.08
CA TYR A 17 13.70 -16.06 10.83
C TYR A 17 15.20 -16.38 10.87
N GLU A 18 15.97 -16.03 9.84
CA GLU A 18 17.41 -16.34 9.84
C GLU A 18 18.19 -15.23 10.55
N GLN A 19 18.67 -15.56 11.75
CA GLN A 19 19.55 -14.68 12.53
C GLN A 19 21.02 -14.84 12.13
N ASN A 20 21.44 -16.07 11.76
CA ASN A 20 22.80 -16.38 11.33
C ASN A 20 22.90 -16.42 9.80
N ARG A 21 23.31 -15.29 9.22
CA ARG A 21 23.40 -15.07 7.77
C ARG A 21 24.59 -15.83 7.18
N SER A 22 24.39 -17.12 6.92
CA SER A 22 25.33 -17.94 6.14
C SER A 22 24.88 -18.01 4.69
N LEU A 23 25.80 -17.79 3.75
CA LEU A 23 25.56 -17.97 2.31
C LEU A 23 25.00 -19.37 2.00
N LYS A 24 25.47 -20.41 2.69
CA LYS A 24 24.97 -21.78 2.50
C LYS A 24 23.49 -21.91 2.84
N LYS A 25 23.05 -21.30 3.95
CA LYS A 25 21.64 -21.32 4.36
C LYS A 25 20.77 -20.49 3.43
N TRP A 26 21.28 -19.34 2.97
CA TRP A 26 20.63 -18.50 1.97
C TRP A 26 20.39 -19.27 0.66
N THR A 27 21.43 -19.91 0.11
CA THR A 27 21.31 -20.70 -1.11
C THR A 27 20.33 -21.87 -0.93
N LEU A 28 20.40 -22.58 0.20
CA LEU A 28 19.45 -23.66 0.49
C LEU A 28 18.01 -23.17 0.57
N TYR A 29 17.78 -21.99 1.16
CA TYR A 29 16.46 -21.38 1.23
C TYR A 29 15.93 -21.04 -0.17
N ILE A 30 16.75 -20.43 -1.02
CA ILE A 30 16.42 -20.13 -2.42
C ILE A 30 16.06 -21.41 -3.18
N VAL A 31 16.86 -22.48 -3.07
CA VAL A 31 16.59 -23.75 -3.76
C VAL A 31 15.26 -24.34 -3.31
N LYS A 32 14.98 -24.34 -2.00
CA LYS A 32 13.69 -24.82 -1.46
C LYS A 32 12.52 -23.98 -1.98
N PHE A 33 12.66 -22.66 -2.01
CA PHE A 33 11.65 -21.76 -2.55
C PHE A 33 11.37 -22.05 -4.03
N PHE A 34 12.39 -22.14 -4.88
CA PHE A 34 12.21 -22.44 -6.30
C PHE A 34 11.67 -23.85 -6.54
N GLY A 35 12.04 -24.83 -5.72
CA GLY A 35 11.46 -26.17 -5.79
C GLY A 35 9.95 -26.17 -5.51
N GLN A 36 9.52 -25.49 -4.45
CA GLN A 36 8.08 -25.34 -4.13
C GLN A 36 7.34 -24.52 -5.19
N TYR A 37 7.98 -23.45 -5.69
CA TYR A 37 7.43 -22.62 -6.75
C TYR A 37 7.23 -23.41 -8.05
N ALA A 38 8.20 -24.23 -8.45
CA ALA A 38 8.11 -25.09 -9.63
C ALA A 38 7.00 -26.14 -9.51
N LEU A 39 6.80 -26.72 -8.32
CA LEU A 39 5.67 -27.62 -8.05
C LEU A 39 4.32 -26.91 -8.22
N GLY A 40 4.17 -25.72 -7.62
CA GLY A 40 2.95 -24.92 -7.77
C GLY A 40 2.70 -24.49 -9.22
N PHE A 41 3.76 -24.10 -9.94
CA PHE A 41 3.69 -23.79 -11.35
C PHE A 41 3.30 -25.01 -12.20
N GLY A 42 3.87 -26.18 -11.92
CA GLY A 42 3.52 -27.43 -12.60
C GLY A 42 2.06 -27.82 -12.40
N LEU A 43 1.51 -27.64 -11.20
CA LEU A 43 0.08 -27.84 -10.94
C LEU A 43 -0.80 -26.84 -11.72
N ALA A 44 -0.34 -25.59 -11.84
CA ALA A 44 -1.04 -24.57 -12.62
C ALA A 44 -0.87 -24.74 -14.14
N ALA A 45 0.19 -25.40 -14.60
CA ALA A 45 0.55 -25.55 -16.01
C ALA A 45 -0.57 -26.22 -16.83
N MET A 46 -1.30 -27.17 -16.22
CA MET A 46 -2.43 -27.86 -16.82
C MET A 46 -3.52 -26.90 -17.33
N PHE A 47 -3.73 -25.79 -16.63
CA PHE A 47 -4.69 -24.74 -17.02
C PHE A 47 -4.03 -23.56 -17.74
N PHE A 48 -2.75 -23.31 -17.44
CA PHE A 48 -2.00 -22.19 -17.98
C PHE A 48 -1.60 -22.38 -19.44
N ILE A 49 -1.15 -23.57 -19.83
CA ILE A 49 -0.66 -23.85 -21.20
C ILE A 49 -1.75 -23.59 -22.26
N PRO A 50 -3.00 -24.08 -22.13
CA PRO A 50 -4.06 -23.78 -23.09
C PRO A 50 -4.39 -22.29 -23.16
N ALA A 51 -4.42 -21.61 -22.01
CA ALA A 51 -4.72 -20.18 -21.95
C ALA A 51 -3.64 -19.33 -22.64
N VAL A 52 -2.38 -19.68 -22.47
CA VAL A 52 -1.26 -18.99 -23.15
C VAL A 52 -1.25 -19.27 -24.64
N GLN A 53 -1.53 -20.50 -25.08
CA GLN A 53 -1.63 -20.81 -26.51
C GLN A 53 -2.72 -19.96 -27.19
N THR A 54 -3.89 -19.83 -26.57
CA THR A 54 -4.95 -18.93 -27.06
C THR A 54 -4.50 -17.46 -27.04
N PHE A 55 -3.77 -17.03 -26.00
CA PHE A 55 -3.31 -15.64 -25.87
C PHE A 55 -2.21 -15.27 -26.87
N LEU A 56 -1.27 -16.18 -27.16
CA LEU A 56 -0.19 -15.98 -28.13
C LEU A 56 -0.68 -15.91 -29.58
N GLN A 57 -1.87 -16.45 -29.86
CA GLN A 57 -2.54 -16.28 -31.16
C GLN A 57 -3.20 -14.89 -31.32
N VAL A 58 -3.29 -14.09 -30.25
CA VAL A 58 -3.81 -12.73 -30.30
C VAL A 58 -2.65 -11.76 -30.52
N ASP A 59 -2.56 -11.24 -31.73
CA ASP A 59 -1.49 -10.35 -32.18
C ASP A 59 -1.56 -9.00 -31.42
N ARG A 60 -0.66 -8.77 -30.46
CA ARG A 60 -0.61 -7.55 -29.62
C ARG A 60 0.77 -6.87 -29.58
N PHE A 61 1.72 -7.27 -30.43
CA PHE A 61 3.12 -6.83 -30.34
C PHE A 61 3.48 -5.60 -31.18
N TYR A 62 2.59 -4.61 -31.34
CA TYR A 62 2.80 -3.49 -32.28
C TYR A 62 3.06 -2.11 -31.66
N TYR A 63 3.25 -1.98 -30.35
CA TYR A 63 3.45 -0.65 -29.75
C TYR A 63 4.72 -0.60 -28.89
N GLU A 64 5.66 0.25 -29.30
CA GLU A 64 6.73 0.72 -28.44
C GLU A 64 6.11 1.68 -27.41
N ILE A 65 6.20 1.32 -26.14
CA ILE A 65 5.71 2.14 -25.03
C ILE A 65 6.91 2.74 -24.33
N GLU A 66 7.00 4.07 -24.31
CA GLU A 66 7.98 4.78 -23.48
C GLU A 66 7.73 4.47 -22.00
N ARG A 67 8.79 4.10 -21.28
CA ARG A 67 8.73 3.71 -19.87
C ARG A 67 9.58 4.68 -19.05
N PRO A 68 9.05 5.86 -18.70
CA PRO A 68 9.80 6.83 -17.92
C PRO A 68 10.04 6.31 -16.50
N LEU A 69 11.15 6.73 -15.89
CA LEU A 69 11.50 6.36 -14.52
C LEU A 69 10.69 7.13 -13.47
N PHE A 70 10.27 8.35 -13.80
CA PHE A 70 9.43 9.24 -12.98
C PHE A 70 8.17 9.61 -13.77
N PHE A 71 7.10 9.99 -13.07
CA PHE A 71 5.91 10.46 -13.79
C PHE A 71 6.12 11.93 -14.21
N THR A 72 5.11 12.51 -14.85
CA THR A 72 5.07 13.96 -15.06
C THR A 72 5.07 14.66 -13.69
N ALA A 73 5.63 15.87 -13.62
CA ALA A 73 5.69 16.64 -12.38
C ALA A 73 4.29 16.84 -11.74
N ASP A 74 3.23 16.90 -12.56
CA ASP A 74 1.83 16.98 -12.12
C ASP A 74 1.32 15.68 -11.48
N TYR A 75 1.77 14.51 -11.92
CA TYR A 75 1.42 13.25 -11.28
C TYR A 75 2.18 13.08 -9.96
N ASP A 76 3.48 13.40 -9.95
CA ASP A 76 4.32 13.25 -8.75
C ASP A 76 3.88 14.21 -7.63
N SER A 77 3.38 15.40 -7.96
CA SER A 77 2.80 16.34 -6.98
C SER A 77 1.45 15.85 -6.42
N ARG A 78 0.68 15.10 -7.21
CA ARG A 78 -0.62 14.53 -6.81
C ARG A 78 -0.50 13.19 -6.10
N LEU A 79 0.57 12.43 -6.29
CA LEU A 79 0.76 11.09 -5.72
C LEU A 79 0.49 11.00 -4.20
N PRO A 80 0.97 11.93 -3.34
CA PRO A 80 0.64 11.89 -1.91
C PRO A 80 -0.86 12.03 -1.67
N PHE A 81 -1.57 12.78 -2.49
CA PHE A 81 -3.02 12.87 -2.45
C PHE A 81 -3.62 11.59 -3.01
N ASP A 82 -3.22 11.08 -4.16
CA ASP A 82 -3.86 9.90 -4.78
C ASP A 82 -3.68 8.60 -3.99
N VAL A 83 -2.60 8.45 -3.22
CA VAL A 83 -2.34 7.25 -2.40
C VAL A 83 -3.23 7.23 -1.14
N PHE A 84 -3.57 8.40 -0.59
CA PHE A 84 -4.29 8.52 0.68
C PHE A 84 -5.71 9.10 0.52
N THR A 85 -5.98 9.84 -0.55
CA THR A 85 -7.23 10.51 -0.92
C THR A 85 -7.79 9.93 -2.21
N LEU A 86 -9.08 10.14 -2.46
CA LEU A 86 -9.84 9.50 -3.54
C LEU A 86 -9.85 10.30 -4.86
N GLU A 87 -9.02 11.34 -4.99
CA GLU A 87 -9.17 12.35 -6.07
C GLU A 87 -8.34 12.07 -7.34
N GLY A 88 -7.69 10.90 -7.44
CA GLY A 88 -6.72 10.59 -8.49
C GLY A 88 -7.23 9.80 -9.72
N TYR A 89 -6.87 10.25 -10.92
CA TYR A 89 -7.02 9.51 -12.17
C TYR A 89 -5.99 8.38 -12.29
N GLY A 90 -6.25 7.21 -11.67
CA GLY A 90 -5.57 5.97 -12.04
C GLY A 90 -5.23 5.00 -10.90
N LEU A 91 -5.18 5.50 -9.67
CA LEU A 91 -4.98 4.67 -8.48
C LEU A 91 -6.34 4.24 -7.92
N ARG A 92 -6.78 3.03 -8.29
CA ARG A 92 -8.04 2.43 -7.79
C ARG A 92 -7.93 1.87 -6.37
N MET A 93 -6.94 2.28 -5.59
CA MET A 93 -6.69 1.76 -4.25
C MET A 93 -6.14 2.86 -3.36
N THR A 94 -6.80 3.04 -2.22
CA THR A 94 -6.46 4.06 -1.22
C THR A 94 -6.03 3.38 0.07
N LEU A 95 -4.94 3.85 0.67
CA LEU A 95 -4.57 3.45 2.02
C LEU A 95 -5.31 4.35 3.03
N PRO A 96 -5.86 3.79 4.13
CA PRO A 96 -6.42 4.61 5.21
C PRO A 96 -5.38 5.64 5.67
N LEU A 97 -5.76 6.90 5.92
CA LEU A 97 -4.76 7.93 6.29
C LEU A 97 -3.97 7.57 7.56
N ILE A 98 -4.60 6.81 8.48
CA ILE A 98 -3.95 6.27 9.68
C ILE A 98 -2.72 5.41 9.35
N SER A 99 -2.62 4.90 8.12
CA SER A 99 -1.45 4.19 7.61
C SER A 99 -0.17 5.01 7.72
N ILE A 100 -0.20 6.32 7.48
CA ILE A 100 0.97 7.20 7.59
C ILE A 100 1.54 7.10 9.02
N LEU A 101 0.66 7.23 10.01
CA LEU A 101 1.04 7.11 11.42
C LEU A 101 1.59 5.72 11.73
N LEU A 102 0.93 4.66 11.26
CA LEU A 102 1.37 3.28 11.49
C LEU A 102 2.73 2.98 10.84
N ILE A 103 2.99 3.50 9.64
CA ILE A 103 4.27 3.36 8.94
C ILE A 103 5.38 4.05 9.74
N MET A 104 5.15 5.31 10.15
CA MET A 104 6.13 6.05 10.94
C MET A 104 6.42 5.34 12.26
N LEU A 105 5.38 4.89 12.98
CA LEU A 105 5.55 4.13 14.22
C LEU A 105 6.31 2.82 13.98
N GLY A 106 5.93 2.07 12.94
CA GLY A 106 6.57 0.81 12.56
C GLY A 106 8.07 0.93 12.31
N PHE A 107 8.52 2.06 11.77
CA PHE A 107 9.93 2.32 11.49
C PHE A 107 10.74 2.59 12.76
N PHE A 108 10.14 3.29 13.73
CA PHE A 108 10.77 3.64 15.00
C PHE A 108 10.64 2.57 16.09
N ILE A 109 9.84 1.52 15.85
CA ILE A 109 9.70 0.39 16.77
C ILE A 109 11.03 -0.41 16.85
N PRO A 110 11.58 -0.64 18.06
CA PRO A 110 12.84 -1.39 18.22
C PRO A 110 12.77 -2.86 17.80
N ASN A 111 11.56 -3.44 17.79
CA ASN A 111 11.36 -4.84 17.44
C ASN A 111 11.80 -5.10 15.98
N ARG A 112 12.87 -5.89 15.81
CA ARG A 112 13.42 -6.26 14.49
C ARG A 112 12.35 -6.83 13.56
N GLY A 113 11.46 -7.68 14.06
CA GLY A 113 10.42 -8.31 13.25
C GLY A 113 9.40 -7.31 12.71
N THR A 114 8.96 -6.36 13.54
CA THR A 114 8.05 -5.29 13.14
C THR A 114 8.74 -4.32 12.17
N ARG A 115 10.01 -3.99 12.43
CA ARG A 115 10.81 -3.12 11.56
C ARG A 115 11.00 -3.74 10.17
N ILE A 116 11.30 -5.04 10.08
CA ILE A 116 11.43 -5.74 8.78
C ILE A 116 10.12 -5.69 8.00
N ARG A 117 8.98 -5.96 8.64
CA ARG A 117 7.66 -5.87 7.97
C ARG A 117 7.33 -4.45 7.52
N THR A 118 7.74 -3.45 8.30
CA THR A 118 7.57 -2.04 7.94
C THR A 118 8.45 -1.66 6.75
N LEU A 119 9.71 -2.09 6.73
CA LEU A 119 10.62 -1.90 5.59
C LEU A 119 10.11 -2.60 4.33
N PHE A 120 9.52 -3.80 4.47
CA PHE A 120 8.89 -4.50 3.37
C PHE A 120 7.72 -3.70 2.78
N HIS A 121 6.87 -3.12 3.61
CA HIS A 121 5.77 -2.25 3.14
C HIS A 121 6.29 -0.94 2.53
N LEU A 122 7.29 -0.29 3.15
CA LEU A 122 7.94 0.91 2.61
C LEU A 122 8.55 0.68 1.23
N MET A 123 9.12 -0.50 0.98
CA MET A 123 9.61 -0.87 -0.34
C MET A 123 8.47 -0.81 -1.38
N PHE A 124 7.28 -1.36 -1.09
CA PHE A 124 6.14 -1.26 -2.00
C PHE A 124 5.63 0.17 -2.16
N LEU A 125 5.69 1.01 -1.13
CA LEU A 125 5.36 2.43 -1.24
C LEU A 125 6.32 3.16 -2.19
N VAL A 126 7.62 2.91 -2.06
CA VAL A 126 8.62 3.48 -2.98
C VAL A 126 8.38 2.99 -4.41
N MET A 127 8.06 1.71 -4.58
CA MET A 127 7.71 1.17 -5.91
C MET A 127 6.44 1.84 -6.47
N ALA A 128 5.48 2.20 -5.61
CA ALA A 128 4.21 2.81 -6.03
C ALA A 128 4.39 4.25 -6.52
N ALA A 129 5.48 4.89 -6.08
CA ALA A 129 5.87 6.21 -6.54
C ALA A 129 6.60 6.23 -7.88
N LEU A 130 6.95 5.07 -8.45
CA LEU A 130 7.78 4.98 -9.65
C LEU A 130 7.00 4.32 -10.81
N PRO A 131 6.75 5.03 -11.93
CA PRO A 131 5.98 4.52 -13.09
C PRO A 131 6.58 3.26 -13.68
N PHE A 132 7.91 3.14 -13.62
CA PHE A 132 8.63 1.95 -14.03
C PHE A 132 7.98 0.67 -13.46
N PHE A 133 7.57 0.66 -12.19
CA PHE A 133 6.99 -0.52 -11.57
C PHE A 133 5.58 -0.85 -12.10
N TYR A 134 4.81 0.14 -12.57
CA TYR A 134 3.52 -0.09 -13.22
C TYR A 134 3.63 -0.84 -14.54
N SER A 135 4.74 -0.64 -15.27
CA SER A 135 5.05 -1.44 -16.46
C SER A 135 5.75 -2.75 -16.09
N PHE A 136 6.72 -2.73 -15.16
CA PHE A 136 7.48 -3.91 -14.74
C PHE A 136 6.58 -5.04 -14.23
N TYR A 137 5.64 -4.73 -13.33
CA TYR A 137 4.70 -5.72 -12.81
C TYR A 137 3.66 -6.19 -13.86
N ASN A 138 3.58 -5.50 -15.00
CA ASN A 138 2.78 -5.88 -16.16
C ASN A 138 3.64 -6.49 -17.30
N GLY A 139 4.79 -7.08 -16.96
CA GLY A 139 5.66 -7.75 -17.93
C GLY A 139 6.37 -6.78 -18.88
N MET A 140 6.67 -5.58 -18.41
CA MET A 140 7.26 -4.48 -19.20
C MET A 140 6.39 -4.02 -20.39
N SER A 141 5.08 -4.29 -20.35
CA SER A 141 4.12 -3.82 -21.36
C SER A 141 3.51 -2.47 -20.95
N SER A 142 2.20 -2.27 -21.13
CA SER A 142 1.51 -1.03 -20.72
C SER A 142 1.53 -0.84 -19.20
N GLN A 143 1.44 0.42 -18.76
CA GLN A 143 1.35 0.73 -17.33
C GLN A 143 -0.01 0.24 -16.79
N GLN A 144 0.00 -0.53 -15.70
CA GLN A 144 -1.22 -1.03 -15.06
C GLN A 144 -1.12 -0.91 -13.54
N SER A 145 -2.17 -0.44 -12.87
CA SER A 145 -2.21 -0.30 -11.40
C SER A 145 -2.62 -1.58 -10.66
N ARG A 146 -2.85 -2.70 -11.36
CA ARG A 146 -3.28 -3.99 -10.76
C ARG A 146 -2.30 -4.53 -9.73
N TRP A 147 -1.01 -4.18 -9.81
CA TRP A 147 -0.02 -4.68 -8.86
C TRP A 147 -0.14 -4.00 -7.48
N MET A 148 -0.88 -2.89 -7.37
CA MET A 148 -1.12 -2.19 -6.10
C MET A 148 -1.82 -3.05 -5.04
N TYR A 149 -2.47 -4.17 -5.40
CA TYR A 149 -2.94 -5.15 -4.41
C TYR A 149 -1.79 -5.70 -3.56
N MET A 150 -0.56 -5.73 -4.08
CA MET A 150 0.64 -6.13 -3.33
C MET A 150 1.01 -5.12 -2.25
N LEU A 151 0.84 -3.83 -2.53
CA LEU A 151 0.99 -2.78 -1.53
C LEU A 151 -0.02 -3.00 -0.39
N LEU A 152 -1.29 -3.28 -0.70
CA LEU A 152 -2.30 -3.60 0.30
C LEU A 152 -1.97 -4.87 1.10
N LEU A 153 -1.51 -5.94 0.44
CA LEU A 153 -1.10 -7.16 1.13
C LEU A 153 0.07 -6.91 2.09
N SER A 154 1.09 -6.15 1.66
CA SER A 154 2.20 -5.76 2.53
C SER A 154 1.72 -4.89 3.71
N HIS A 155 0.71 -4.06 3.48
CA HIS A 155 0.10 -3.22 4.51
C HIS A 155 -0.58 -4.07 5.58
N VAL A 156 -1.44 -5.02 5.19
CA VAL A 156 -2.14 -5.94 6.11
C VAL A 156 -1.15 -6.83 6.89
N ILE A 157 0.00 -7.17 6.31
CA ILE A 157 1.08 -7.88 7.01
C ILE A 157 1.75 -6.99 8.07
N MET A 158 1.87 -5.69 7.84
CA MET A 158 2.59 -4.75 8.71
C MET A 158 1.72 -4.29 9.90
N VAL A 159 0.49 -3.85 9.63
CA VAL A 159 -0.41 -3.19 10.61
C VAL A 159 -0.55 -3.93 11.94
N PRO A 160 -0.89 -5.24 12.00
CA PRO A 160 -1.12 -5.90 13.29
C PRO A 160 0.14 -5.94 14.16
N PHE A 161 1.32 -6.12 13.56
CA PHE A 161 2.59 -6.15 14.28
C PHE A 161 2.99 -4.78 14.82
N VAL A 162 2.69 -3.70 14.07
CA VAL A 162 2.89 -2.34 14.58
C VAL A 162 1.94 -2.06 15.74
N LEU A 163 0.66 -2.38 15.60
CA LEU A 163 -0.33 -2.16 16.66
C LEU A 163 0.01 -2.94 17.94
N ASP A 164 0.50 -4.17 17.83
CA ASP A 164 0.91 -4.97 18.99
C ASP A 164 2.14 -4.42 19.72
N GLU A 165 3.08 -3.83 18.99
CA GLU A 165 4.25 -3.20 19.58
C GLU A 165 3.94 -1.81 20.16
N VAL A 166 3.05 -1.03 19.52
CA VAL A 166 2.60 0.27 20.04
C VAL A 166 1.97 0.14 21.42
N LYS A 167 1.27 -0.96 21.72
CA LYS A 167 0.73 -1.26 23.06
C LYS A 167 1.80 -1.33 24.15
N LYS A 168 3.05 -1.62 23.79
CA LYS A 168 4.18 -1.79 24.72
C LYS A 168 4.98 -0.50 24.90
N LEU A 169 4.77 0.49 24.04
CA LEU A 169 5.54 1.74 24.07
C LEU A 169 4.97 2.73 25.10
N SER A 170 5.85 3.58 25.61
CA SER A 170 5.48 4.73 26.42
C SER A 170 4.81 5.81 25.55
N PRO A 171 3.75 6.48 26.02
CA PRO A 171 3.03 7.49 25.23
C PRO A 171 3.90 8.70 24.90
N ARG A 172 4.97 8.95 25.68
CA ARG A 172 5.96 9.99 25.41
C ARG A 172 6.69 9.77 24.08
N PHE A 173 6.78 8.54 23.60
CA PHE A 173 7.39 8.20 22.32
C PHE A 173 6.42 8.39 21.13
N PHE A 174 5.11 8.23 21.38
CA PHE A 174 4.08 8.28 20.34
C PHE A 174 3.57 9.71 20.08
N LEU A 175 3.45 10.54 21.12
CA LEU A 175 2.90 11.90 21.00
C LEU A 175 3.64 12.80 20.00
N PRO A 176 4.99 12.82 19.94
CA PRO A 176 5.70 13.61 18.93
C PRO A 176 5.41 13.13 17.52
N ILE A 177 5.29 11.81 17.32
CA ILE A 177 5.03 11.22 16.00
C ILE A 177 3.62 11.59 15.53
N VAL A 178 2.62 11.52 16.41
CA VAL A 178 1.26 11.98 16.09
C VAL A 178 1.23 13.46 15.78
N ALA A 179 1.92 14.28 16.57
CA ALA A 179 1.98 15.72 16.33
C ALA A 179 2.60 16.03 14.96
N VAL A 180 3.70 15.35 14.59
CA VAL A 180 4.32 15.49 13.27
C VAL A 180 3.39 15.01 12.16
N CYS A 181 2.70 13.89 12.33
CA CYS A 181 1.76 13.42 11.31
C CYS A 181 0.58 14.38 11.13
N LEU A 182 -0.02 14.86 12.24
CA LEU A 182 -1.11 15.84 12.20
C LEU A 182 -0.67 17.14 11.53
N ALA A 183 0.53 17.64 11.88
CA ALA A 183 1.10 18.81 11.24
C ALA A 183 1.36 18.58 9.75
N GLY A 184 1.91 17.42 9.38
CA GLY A 184 2.14 17.05 7.98
C GLY A 184 0.85 16.99 7.16
N VAL A 185 -0.19 16.33 7.67
CA VAL A 185 -1.50 16.28 7.00
C VAL A 185 -2.13 17.67 6.92
N TYR A 186 -2.02 18.49 7.97
CA TYR A 186 -2.51 19.87 7.95
C TYR A 186 -1.77 20.76 6.93
N LEU A 187 -0.45 20.60 6.80
CA LEU A 187 0.35 21.33 5.81
C LEU A 187 0.00 20.89 4.38
N LEU A 188 -0.16 19.58 4.15
CA LEU A 188 -0.63 19.04 2.87
C LEU A 188 -2.02 19.59 2.51
N TYR A 189 -2.93 19.65 3.50
CA TYR A 189 -4.24 20.26 3.34
C TYR A 189 -4.14 21.74 2.94
N LYS A 190 -3.32 22.53 3.65
CA LYS A 190 -3.16 23.96 3.38
C LYS A 190 -2.55 24.22 2.00
N GLN A 191 -1.63 23.35 1.56
CA GLN A 191 -0.93 23.49 0.28
C GLN A 191 -1.68 22.86 -0.90
N LYS A 192 -2.83 22.19 -0.68
CA LYS A 192 -3.60 21.51 -1.73
C LYS A 192 -3.94 22.45 -2.89
N GLU A 193 -4.41 23.65 -2.58
CA GLU A 193 -4.80 24.66 -3.58
C GLU A 193 -3.59 25.21 -4.34
N GLU A 194 -2.46 25.44 -3.66
CA GLU A 194 -1.23 25.92 -4.30
C GLU A 194 -0.53 24.85 -5.14
N LEU A 195 -0.58 23.58 -4.73
CA LEU A 195 0.14 22.47 -5.38
C LEU A 195 -0.64 21.82 -6.53
N ILE A 196 -1.97 21.75 -6.43
CA ILE A 196 -2.81 20.99 -7.37
C ILE A 196 -3.88 21.90 -8.02
N GLY A 197 -4.06 23.13 -7.53
CA GLY A 197 -5.10 24.03 -8.05
C GLY A 197 -6.52 23.59 -7.69
N ILE A 198 -6.67 22.65 -6.76
CA ILE A 198 -7.96 22.12 -6.31
C ILE A 198 -8.33 22.80 -4.99
N PHE A 199 -9.51 23.39 -4.95
CA PHE A 199 -10.03 23.99 -3.73
C PHE A 199 -10.22 22.95 -2.63
N VAL A 200 -9.98 23.41 -1.41
CA VAL A 200 -10.29 22.64 -0.21
C VAL A 200 -11.81 22.41 -0.14
N THR A 201 -12.21 21.16 0.07
CA THR A 201 -13.60 20.74 0.16
C THR A 201 -13.93 20.24 1.56
N ASP A 202 -15.22 20.08 1.85
CA ASP A 202 -15.69 19.44 3.11
C ASP A 202 -15.15 18.01 3.27
N PHE A 203 -14.85 17.33 2.16
CA PHE A 203 -14.22 16.02 2.15
C PHE A 203 -12.82 16.06 2.79
N ASP A 204 -12.05 17.11 2.55
CA ASP A 204 -10.70 17.29 3.10
C ASP A 204 -10.72 17.55 4.62
N VAL A 205 -11.72 18.29 5.11
CA VAL A 205 -11.93 18.52 6.55
C VAL A 205 -12.32 17.22 7.25
N MET A 206 -13.24 16.48 6.66
CA MET A 206 -13.65 15.16 7.14
C MET A 206 -12.47 14.18 7.16
N PHE A 207 -11.58 14.26 6.16
CA PHE A 207 -10.37 13.46 6.06
C PHE A 207 -9.40 13.70 7.24
N LEU A 208 -9.17 14.97 7.59
CA LEU A 208 -8.42 15.37 8.79
C LEU A 208 -9.06 14.85 10.09
N LEU A 209 -10.39 14.93 10.20
CA LEU A 209 -11.12 14.44 11.37
C LEU A 209 -11.00 12.93 11.53
N LEU A 210 -11.08 12.17 10.44
CA LEU A 210 -10.90 10.71 10.46
C LEU A 210 -9.48 10.32 10.88
N PHE A 211 -8.48 11.08 10.46
CA PHE A 211 -7.11 10.86 10.89
C PHE A 211 -6.91 11.16 12.38
N ALA A 212 -7.44 12.28 12.86
CA ALA A 212 -7.43 12.62 14.27
C ALA A 212 -8.16 11.56 15.11
N ALA A 213 -9.32 11.08 14.63
CA ALA A 213 -10.07 10.00 15.25
C ALA A 213 -9.29 8.68 15.27
N GLY A 214 -8.61 8.32 14.18
CA GLY A 214 -7.75 7.14 14.13
C GLY A 214 -6.57 7.23 15.11
N ALA A 215 -5.91 8.39 15.19
CA ALA A 215 -4.83 8.64 16.14
C ALA A 215 -5.34 8.55 17.60
N ALA A 216 -6.52 9.12 17.87
CA ALA A 216 -7.22 8.98 19.15
C ALA A 216 -7.58 7.50 19.44
N GLY A 217 -8.01 6.75 18.42
CA GLY A 217 -8.28 5.32 18.51
C GLY A 217 -7.06 4.53 18.97
N ILE A 218 -5.89 4.79 18.40
CA ILE A 218 -4.62 4.18 18.82
C ILE A 218 -4.29 4.54 20.28
N LEU A 219 -4.48 5.80 20.68
CA LEU A 219 -4.32 6.23 22.09
C LEU A 219 -5.29 5.53 23.05
N LEU A 220 -6.52 5.28 22.60
CA LEU A 220 -7.54 4.58 23.39
C LEU A 220 -7.26 3.07 23.49
N VAL A 221 -6.74 2.45 22.43
CA VAL A 221 -6.25 1.05 22.44
C VAL A 221 -5.10 0.89 23.44
N TRP A 222 -4.30 1.93 23.61
CA TRP A 222 -3.23 1.96 24.60
C TRP A 222 -3.74 2.04 26.07
N LYS A 223 -4.91 2.64 26.32
CA LYS A 223 -5.55 2.71 27.65
C LYS A 223 -6.51 1.53 27.91
N LYS A 224 -7.23 1.54 29.04
CA LYS A 224 -8.28 0.55 29.39
C LYS A 224 -9.44 0.47 28.37
N TRP A 225 -9.52 1.39 27.41
CA TRP A 225 -10.64 1.56 26.46
C TRP A 225 -10.41 0.82 25.12
N ARG A 226 -9.92 -0.41 25.20
CA ARG A 226 -9.47 -1.20 24.03
C ARG A 226 -10.57 -1.41 22.98
N ILE A 227 -11.77 -1.74 23.43
CA ILE A 227 -12.92 -2.00 22.54
C ILE A 227 -13.31 -0.71 21.83
N SER A 228 -13.41 0.41 22.56
CA SER A 228 -13.73 1.73 21.99
C SER A 228 -12.69 2.20 20.98
N GLY A 229 -11.40 1.98 21.27
CA GLY A 229 -10.32 2.32 20.34
C GLY A 229 -10.32 1.47 19.06
N MET A 230 -10.58 0.16 19.17
CA MET A 230 -10.72 -0.72 18.00
C MET A 230 -11.96 -0.39 17.18
N LEU A 231 -13.09 -0.09 17.82
CA LEU A 231 -14.30 0.36 17.14
C LEU A 231 -14.06 1.66 16.38
N LEU A 232 -13.36 2.63 16.97
CA LEU A 232 -13.04 3.89 16.30
C LEU A 232 -12.13 3.65 15.07
N LEU A 233 -11.15 2.76 15.17
CA LEU A 233 -10.31 2.36 14.03
C LEU A 233 -11.13 1.66 12.94
N ILE A 234 -12.03 0.75 13.30
CA ILE A 234 -12.92 0.08 12.35
C ILE A 234 -13.85 1.08 11.66
N LEU A 235 -14.42 2.02 12.41
CA LEU A 235 -15.31 3.05 11.86
C LEU A 235 -14.58 3.98 10.90
N THR A 236 -13.35 4.40 11.22
CA THR A 236 -12.54 5.22 10.30
C THR A 236 -12.23 4.47 9.01
N VAL A 237 -11.82 3.19 9.10
CA VAL A 237 -11.54 2.36 7.92
C VAL A 237 -12.81 2.09 7.10
N TRP A 238 -13.91 1.73 7.76
CA TRP A 238 -15.20 1.46 7.11
C TRP A 238 -15.71 2.70 6.38
N TYR A 239 -15.66 3.86 7.03
CA TYR A 239 -16.12 5.10 6.44
C TYR A 239 -15.27 5.49 5.21
N THR A 240 -13.95 5.37 5.28
CA THR A 240 -13.09 5.59 4.09
C THR A 240 -13.39 4.60 2.96
N SER A 241 -13.75 3.35 3.29
CA SER A 241 -14.12 2.32 2.32
C SER A 241 -15.51 2.55 1.71
N TYR A 242 -16.44 3.10 2.48
CA TYR A 242 -17.78 3.48 2.02
C TYR A 242 -17.71 4.64 1.02
N GLN A 243 -16.94 5.68 1.35
CA GLN A 243 -16.69 6.80 0.43
C GLN A 243 -16.02 6.35 -0.87
N PHE A 244 -15.13 5.35 -0.82
CA PHE A 244 -14.55 4.73 -2.02
C PHE A 244 -15.62 4.10 -2.92
N GLN A 245 -16.63 3.42 -2.35
CA GLN A 245 -17.71 2.84 -3.14
C GLN A 245 -18.65 3.89 -3.74
N SER A 246 -19.01 4.94 -2.99
CA SER A 246 -19.93 5.97 -3.49
C SER A 246 -19.35 6.76 -4.67
N VAL A 247 -18.07 7.16 -4.60
CA VAL A 247 -17.38 7.87 -5.69
C VAL A 247 -17.26 7.02 -6.95
N ILE A 248 -16.99 5.71 -6.81
CA ILE A 248 -16.94 4.79 -7.96
C ILE A 248 -18.33 4.65 -8.59
N ILE A 249 -19.36 4.52 -7.77
CA ILE A 249 -20.74 4.38 -8.24
C ILE A 249 -21.17 5.64 -9.02
N GLU A 250 -20.93 6.84 -8.48
CA GLU A 250 -21.27 8.11 -9.15
C GLU A 250 -20.53 8.28 -10.49
N ASN A 251 -19.24 7.99 -10.54
CA ASN A 251 -18.44 8.07 -11.77
C ASN A 251 -18.87 7.03 -12.82
N CYS A 252 -19.27 5.83 -12.39
CA CYS A 252 -19.84 4.82 -13.28
C CYS A 252 -21.19 5.25 -13.86
N PHE A 253 -22.03 5.95 -13.09
CA PHE A 253 -23.31 6.47 -13.59
C PHE A 253 -23.14 7.63 -14.58
N GLN A 254 -22.15 8.51 -14.38
CA GLN A 254 -21.87 9.60 -15.33
C GLN A 254 -21.31 9.13 -16.68
N MET A 255 -20.61 7.98 -16.72
CA MET A 255 -20.15 7.37 -17.98
C MET A 255 -21.24 6.64 -18.77
N VAL A 256 -22.41 6.40 -18.17
CA VAL A 256 -23.52 5.65 -18.77
C VAL A 256 -24.68 6.57 -19.19
N SER A 257 -24.65 7.86 -18.87
CA SER A 257 -25.60 8.84 -19.43
C SER A 257 -25.20 9.22 -20.85
N PRO A 258 -25.97 8.81 -21.89
CA PRO A 258 -25.72 9.26 -23.24
C PRO A 258 -26.23 10.70 -23.36
N THR A 259 -25.32 11.64 -23.57
CA THR A 259 -25.63 12.85 -24.34
C THR A 259 -25.56 12.52 -25.82
#